data_AF-A0A0Q4JL20-F1
#
_entry.id   AF-A0A0Q4JL20-F1
#
_cell.length_a   1.000
_cell.length_b   1.000
_cell.length_c   1.000
_cell.angle_alpha   90.00
_cell.angle_beta   90.00
_cell.angle_gamma   90.00
#
_symmetry.space_group_name_H-M   'P 1'
#
loop_
_entity.id
_entity.type
_entity.pdbx_description
1 polymer ?
#
loop_
_entity_poly.entity_id
_entity_poly.type
_entity_poly.pdbx_seq_one_letter_code
_entity_poly.pdbx_strand_id
1 'polypeptide(L)'
;MRQITDHVFNPANDKLTITAIDAPGAGGAQHLYMVKGFDTSTNPSCPFTERHGSPATHATVLFQNGPINEVGVNGVTQEALLAIVADRLRSFQAGPFACRENALALTKIEEAQHWLQQRTLARMWRGVEGTHQL
;
A
#
# COMPACT_ATOMS: atom_id res chain seq x y z
N MET A 1 -12.04 11.04 -9.72
CA MET A 1 -11.94 9.57 -9.67
C MET A 1 -11.09 9.09 -10.83
N ARG A 2 -10.03 8.32 -10.56
CA ARG A 2 -9.07 7.83 -11.56
C ARG A 2 -8.90 6.31 -11.40
N GLN A 3 -8.94 5.57 -12.51
CA GLN A 3 -8.65 4.12 -12.52
C GLN A 3 -7.16 3.87 -12.68
N ILE A 4 -6.67 2.83 -12.02
CA ILE A 4 -5.29 2.34 -12.12
C ILE A 4 -5.35 0.93 -12.72
N THR A 5 -4.54 0.66 -13.74
CA THR A 5 -4.61 -0.58 -14.54
C THR A 5 -3.30 -1.33 -14.62
N ASP A 6 -2.23 -0.85 -13.95
CA ASP A 6 -0.89 -1.47 -14.01
C ASP A 6 -0.88 -2.93 -13.49
N HIS A 7 -1.86 -3.31 -12.68
CA HIS A 7 -2.02 -4.68 -12.17
C HIS A 7 -2.70 -5.63 -13.17
N VAL A 8 -3.33 -5.13 -14.23
CA VAL A 8 -4.16 -5.89 -15.16
C VAL A 8 -3.28 -6.59 -16.21
N PHE A 9 -2.91 -7.85 -15.96
CA PHE A 9 -2.11 -8.65 -16.88
C PHE A 9 -2.51 -10.13 -16.92
N ASN A 10 -3.51 -10.56 -16.14
CA ASN A 10 -3.98 -11.94 -16.10
C ASN A 10 -5.45 -12.04 -15.65
N PRO A 11 -6.13 -13.18 -15.87
CA PRO A 11 -7.55 -13.33 -15.55
C PRO A 11 -7.94 -13.11 -14.09
N ALA A 12 -7.00 -13.25 -13.15
CA ALA A 12 -7.25 -12.97 -11.74
C ALA A 12 -7.25 -11.46 -11.48
N ASN A 13 -6.28 -10.74 -12.03
CA ASN A 13 -6.15 -9.30 -11.89
C ASN A 13 -7.16 -8.51 -12.73
N ASP A 14 -7.65 -9.09 -13.83
CA ASP A 14 -8.72 -8.52 -14.65
C ASP A 14 -10.03 -8.33 -13.85
N LYS A 15 -10.24 -9.15 -12.81
CA LYS A 15 -11.40 -9.02 -11.93
C LYS A 15 -11.25 -7.86 -10.95
N LEU A 16 -10.02 -7.46 -10.63
CA LEU A 16 -9.76 -6.44 -9.63
C LEU A 16 -9.81 -5.04 -10.25
N THR A 17 -10.60 -4.15 -9.66
CA THR A 17 -10.67 -2.74 -10.08
C THR A 17 -10.06 -1.86 -9.01
N ILE A 18 -8.98 -1.14 -9.34
CA ILE A 18 -8.34 -0.16 -8.45
C ILE A 18 -8.80 1.24 -8.86
N THR A 19 -9.37 1.96 -7.91
CA THR A 19 -9.86 3.32 -8.12
C THR A 19 -9.32 4.25 -7.04
N ALA A 20 -8.76 5.37 -7.46
CA ALA A 20 -8.46 6.49 -6.58
C ALA A 20 -9.68 7.42 -6.54
N ILE A 21 -10.31 7.53 -5.37
CA ILE A 21 -11.69 7.99 -5.20
C ILE A 21 -11.76 9.51 -4.98
N ASP A 22 -10.88 10.05 -4.13
CA ASP A 22 -10.89 11.45 -3.72
C ASP A 22 -10.24 12.39 -4.76
N ALA A 23 -10.29 13.70 -4.51
CA ALA A 23 -9.53 14.67 -5.29
C ALA A 23 -8.05 14.64 -4.90
N PRO A 24 -7.12 14.96 -5.81
CA PRO A 24 -5.71 15.13 -5.46
C PRO A 24 -5.54 16.14 -4.32
N GLY A 25 -4.79 15.76 -3.28
CA GLY A 25 -4.45 16.63 -2.17
C GLY A 25 -3.12 17.36 -2.38
N ALA A 26 -2.49 17.75 -1.26
CA ALA A 26 -1.18 18.39 -1.27
C ALA A 26 -0.12 17.49 -1.95
N GLY A 27 0.60 18.04 -2.93
CA GLY A 27 1.56 17.28 -3.73
C GLY A 27 0.95 16.48 -4.89
N GLY A 28 -0.34 16.65 -5.18
CA GLY A 28 -0.99 16.07 -6.37
C GLY A 28 -1.35 14.59 -6.26
N ALA A 29 -1.14 13.97 -5.10
CA ALA A 29 -1.53 12.59 -4.83
C ALA A 29 -2.94 12.51 -4.21
N GLN A 30 -3.70 11.49 -4.59
CA GLN A 30 -4.96 11.11 -3.94
C GLN A 30 -4.63 10.32 -2.65
N HIS A 31 -5.50 10.36 -1.65
CA HIS A 31 -5.28 9.65 -0.38
C HIS A 31 -6.12 8.38 -0.27
N LEU A 32 -7.28 8.34 -0.92
CA LEU A 32 -8.24 7.26 -0.77
C LEU A 32 -8.27 6.38 -2.03
N TYR A 33 -7.78 5.16 -1.87
CA TYR A 33 -7.80 4.13 -2.91
C TYR A 33 -8.69 2.99 -2.49
N MET A 34 -9.41 2.42 -3.45
CA MET A 34 -10.29 1.27 -3.23
C MET A 34 -10.07 0.22 -4.30
N VAL A 35 -9.95 -1.01 -3.84
CA VAL A 35 -9.85 -2.21 -4.66
C VAL A 35 -11.18 -2.96 -4.57
N LYS A 36 -11.84 -3.20 -5.70
CA LYS A 36 -13.09 -3.95 -5.81
C LYS A 36 -12.89 -5.21 -6.66
N GLY A 37 -13.91 -6.07 -6.70
CA GLY A 37 -13.99 -7.21 -7.64
C GLY A 37 -13.59 -8.55 -7.03
N PHE A 38 -13.53 -8.63 -5.71
CA PHE A 38 -13.38 -9.87 -4.96
C PHE A 38 -14.56 -10.07 -4.01
N ASP A 39 -14.69 -11.31 -3.51
CA ASP A 39 -15.65 -11.70 -2.48
C ASP A 39 -14.89 -12.56 -1.46
N THR A 40 -14.94 -12.19 -0.18
CA THR A 40 -14.22 -12.90 0.88
C THR A 40 -15.01 -14.04 1.53
N SER A 41 -16.19 -14.39 1.03
CA SER A 41 -17.03 -15.47 1.58
C SER A 41 -16.31 -16.81 1.65
N THR A 42 -15.40 -17.07 0.71
CA THR A 42 -14.60 -18.30 0.64
C THR A 42 -13.18 -18.12 1.19
N ASN A 43 -12.83 -16.96 1.74
CA ASN A 43 -11.50 -16.70 2.27
C ASN A 43 -11.46 -17.01 3.78
N PRO A 44 -10.80 -18.10 4.21
CA PRO A 44 -10.79 -18.52 5.63
C PRO A 44 -10.05 -17.54 6.54
N SER A 45 -9.21 -16.66 5.97
CA SER A 45 -8.48 -15.65 6.72
C SER A 45 -9.27 -14.34 6.86
N CYS A 46 -10.51 -14.25 6.38
CA CYS A 46 -11.30 -13.03 6.44
C CYS A 46 -12.10 -12.91 7.74
N PRO A 47 -11.76 -11.97 8.66
CA PRO A 47 -12.56 -11.72 9.85
C PRO A 47 -13.76 -10.80 9.58
N PHE A 48 -13.93 -10.32 8.35
CA PHE A 48 -14.89 -9.25 8.04
C PHE A 48 -16.34 -9.72 8.21
N THR A 49 -16.65 -10.96 7.78
CA THR A 49 -17.98 -11.55 7.96
C THR A 49 -18.34 -11.66 9.43
N GLU A 50 -17.41 -12.10 10.28
CA GLU A 50 -17.61 -12.18 11.73
C GLU A 50 -17.88 -10.79 12.35
N ARG A 51 -17.15 -9.77 11.88
CA ARG A 51 -17.24 -8.40 12.44
C ARG A 51 -18.43 -7.59 11.94
N HIS A 52 -18.87 -7.82 10.70
CA HIS A 52 -19.82 -6.95 10.00
C HIS A 52 -21.06 -7.67 9.45
N GLY A 53 -21.17 -8.99 9.63
CA GLY A 53 -22.32 -9.78 9.22
C GLY A 53 -22.40 -10.12 7.73
N SER A 54 -21.44 -9.65 6.91
CA SER A 54 -21.37 -9.96 5.48
C SER A 54 -19.92 -10.02 5.00
N PRO A 55 -19.60 -10.75 3.91
CA PRO A 55 -18.26 -10.72 3.30
C PRO A 55 -17.83 -9.32 2.86
N ALA A 56 -16.52 -9.08 2.85
CA ALA A 56 -15.95 -7.89 2.23
C ALA A 56 -15.96 -8.05 0.70
N THR A 57 -16.37 -6.99 0.02
CA THR A 57 -16.39 -6.89 -1.46
C THR A 57 -15.43 -5.83 -2.00
N HIS A 58 -14.73 -5.15 -1.08
CA HIS A 58 -13.72 -4.16 -1.38
C HIS A 58 -12.69 -4.07 -0.27
N ALA A 59 -11.51 -3.57 -0.61
CA ALA A 59 -10.46 -3.18 0.32
C ALA A 59 -10.15 -1.71 0.12
N THR A 60 -9.90 -1.00 1.21
CA THR A 60 -9.61 0.43 1.20
C THR A 60 -8.19 0.67 1.69
N VAL A 61 -7.44 1.48 0.96
CA VAL A 61 -6.13 2.01 1.37
C VAL A 61 -6.29 3.50 1.52
N LEU A 62 -6.24 3.97 2.77
CA LEU A 62 -6.33 5.38 3.13
C LEU A 62 -4.95 5.87 3.59
N PHE A 63 -4.30 6.67 2.76
CA PHE A 63 -2.99 7.25 3.09
C PHE A 63 -3.09 8.38 4.10
N GLN A 64 -2.02 8.55 4.87
CA GLN A 64 -1.79 9.71 5.74
C GLN A 64 -2.07 11.01 4.99
N ASN A 65 -2.89 11.89 5.59
CA ASN A 65 -3.28 13.16 5.02
C ASN A 65 -2.87 14.31 5.95
N GLY A 66 -1.83 15.04 5.55
CA GLY A 66 -1.24 16.16 6.28
C GLY A 66 -0.01 15.77 7.12
N PRO A 67 0.78 16.76 7.58
CA PRO A 67 1.97 16.53 8.41
C PRO A 67 1.62 15.88 9.75
N ILE A 68 2.41 14.89 10.16
CA ILE A 68 2.17 14.12 11.41
C ILE A 68 2.14 15.04 12.64
N ASN A 69 2.98 16.08 12.67
CA ASN A 69 3.05 17.03 13.79
C ASN A 69 1.78 17.90 13.93
N GLU A 70 0.94 17.97 12.89
CA GLU A 70 -0.28 18.79 12.87
C GLU A 70 -1.54 17.94 13.05
N VAL A 71 -1.61 16.78 12.38
CA VAL A 71 -2.83 15.95 12.31
C VAL A 71 -2.69 14.60 13.00
N GLY A 72 -1.51 14.28 13.55
CA GLY A 72 -1.19 12.95 14.06
C GLY A 72 -1.10 11.91 12.95
N VAL A 73 -1.22 10.63 13.33
CA VAL A 73 -1.28 9.51 12.37
C VAL A 73 -2.74 9.21 12.06
N ASN A 74 -3.16 9.51 10.82
CA ASN A 74 -4.54 9.38 10.36
C ASN A 74 -4.70 8.51 9.10
N GLY A 75 -3.63 7.84 8.65
CA GLY A 75 -3.66 6.91 7.54
C GLY A 75 -2.38 6.08 7.43
N VAL A 76 -2.33 5.20 6.44
CA VAL A 76 -1.15 4.37 6.16
C VAL A 76 -0.09 5.16 5.41
N THR A 77 1.14 4.65 5.41
CA THR A 77 2.27 5.22 4.67
C THR A 77 2.71 4.29 3.54
N GLN A 78 3.49 4.82 2.60
CA GLN A 78 4.08 4.02 1.52
C GLN A 78 5.00 2.94 2.10
N GLU A 79 5.78 3.32 3.11
CA GLU A 79 6.72 2.46 3.82
C GLU A 79 6.01 1.27 4.49
N ALA A 80 4.86 1.49 5.11
CA ALA A 80 4.07 0.45 5.76
C ALA A 80 3.51 -0.55 4.74
N LEU A 81 2.96 -0.08 3.61
CA LEU A 81 2.44 -0.95 2.56
C LEU A 81 3.56 -1.76 1.89
N LEU A 82 4.70 -1.13 1.58
CA LEU A 82 5.86 -1.81 1.03
C LEU A 82 6.42 -2.87 2.00
N ALA A 83 6.40 -2.60 3.31
CA ALA A 83 6.84 -3.57 4.32
C ALA A 83 5.96 -4.82 4.34
N ILE A 84 4.64 -4.67 4.22
CA ILE A 84 3.69 -5.80 4.14
C ILE A 84 3.98 -6.64 2.89
N VAL A 85 4.19 -6.00 1.73
CA VAL A 85 4.48 -6.73 0.49
C VAL A 85 5.84 -7.43 0.56
N ALA A 86 6.86 -6.77 1.11
CA ALA A 86 8.19 -7.34 1.31
C ALA A 86 8.15 -8.58 2.22
N ASP A 87 7.44 -8.49 3.37
CA ASP A 87 7.28 -9.60 4.30
C ASP A 87 6.63 -10.83 3.63
N ARG A 88 5.59 -10.60 2.84
CA ARG A 88 4.93 -11.66 2.08
C ARG A 88 5.85 -12.29 1.03
N LEU A 89 6.66 -11.51 0.33
CA LEU A 89 7.65 -12.01 -0.63
C LEU A 89 8.77 -12.80 0.05
N ARG A 90 9.29 -12.33 1.20
CA ARG A 90 10.27 -13.09 2.00
C ARG A 90 9.72 -14.44 2.41
N SER A 91 8.46 -14.49 2.85
CA SER A 91 7.78 -15.74 3.21
C SER A 91 7.67 -16.71 2.02
N PHE A 92 7.32 -16.24 0.83
CA PHE A 92 7.30 -17.09 -0.37
C PHE A 92 8.69 -17.54 -0.79
N GLN A 93 9.68 -16.66 -0.70
CA GLN A 93 11.06 -16.95 -1.07
C GLN A 93 11.74 -17.93 -0.12
N ALA A 94 11.35 -17.94 1.15
CA ALA A 94 11.81 -18.93 2.13
C ALA A 94 11.04 -20.26 2.04
N GLY A 95 9.87 -20.27 1.39
CA GLY A 95 8.97 -21.41 1.31
C GLY A 95 9.08 -22.22 0.01
N PRO A 96 8.11 -23.12 -0.24
CA PRO A 96 8.10 -24.01 -1.41
C PRO A 96 7.86 -23.27 -2.74
N PHE A 97 7.51 -21.99 -2.69
CA PHE A 97 7.23 -21.15 -3.85
C PHE A 97 8.39 -20.19 -4.17
N ALA A 98 9.60 -20.51 -3.70
CA ALA A 98 10.79 -19.73 -3.99
C ALA A 98 11.06 -19.69 -5.49
N CYS A 99 11.30 -18.49 -6.05
CA CYS A 99 11.66 -18.33 -7.44
C CYS A 99 12.56 -17.10 -7.65
N ARG A 100 13.12 -16.95 -8.85
CA ARG A 100 14.01 -15.82 -9.16
C ARG A 100 13.25 -14.51 -9.18
N GLU A 101 12.04 -14.50 -9.72
CA GLU A 101 11.19 -13.33 -9.88
C GLU A 101 10.77 -12.76 -8.52
N ASN A 102 10.45 -13.62 -7.56
CA ASN A 102 10.15 -13.21 -6.18
C ASN A 102 11.35 -12.53 -5.53
N ALA A 103 12.56 -13.07 -5.69
CA ALA A 103 13.79 -12.45 -5.18
C ALA A 103 14.07 -11.08 -5.81
N LEU A 104 13.92 -10.97 -7.14
CA LEU A 104 14.11 -9.69 -7.85
C LEU A 104 13.08 -8.64 -7.41
N ALA A 105 11.81 -9.02 -7.28
CA ALA A 105 10.76 -8.14 -6.79
C ALA A 105 11.04 -7.67 -5.35
N LEU A 106 11.47 -8.57 -4.47
CA LEU A 106 11.83 -8.26 -3.10
C LEU A 106 12.97 -7.23 -3.05
N THR A 107 14.06 -7.45 -3.81
CA THR A 107 15.18 -6.49 -3.87
C THR A 107 14.72 -5.09 -4.28
N LYS A 108 13.80 -4.97 -5.25
CA LYS A 108 13.30 -3.67 -5.70
C LYS A 108 12.39 -2.99 -4.69
N ILE A 109 11.62 -3.76 -3.93
CA ILE A 109 10.83 -3.21 -2.84
C ILE A 109 11.73 -2.73 -1.70
N GLU A 110 12.76 -3.48 -1.33
CA GLU A 110 13.72 -3.08 -0.29
C GLU A 110 14.52 -1.84 -0.70
N GLU A 111 14.91 -1.73 -1.97
CA GLU A 111 15.54 -0.53 -2.54
C GLU A 111 14.59 0.68 -2.49
N ALA A 112 13.30 0.51 -2.83
CA ALA A 112 12.30 1.57 -2.71
C ALA A 112 12.14 2.04 -1.25
N GLN A 113 12.10 1.11 -0.30
CA GLN A 113 12.06 1.43 1.14
C GLN A 113 13.31 2.19 1.59
N HIS A 114 14.50 1.79 1.14
CA HIS A 114 15.75 2.49 1.43
C HIS A 114 15.67 3.96 1.00
N TRP A 115 15.22 4.25 -0.22
CA TRP A 115 15.14 5.62 -0.73
C TRP A 115 14.11 6.47 0.01
N LEU A 116 12.98 5.89 0.41
CA LEU A 116 11.97 6.57 1.23
C LEU A 116 12.53 6.93 2.61
N GLN A 117 13.23 6.00 3.26
CA GLN A 117 13.89 6.23 4.56
C GLN A 117 15.00 7.27 4.44
N GLN A 118 15.84 7.19 3.42
CA GLN A 118 16.92 8.15 3.18
C GLN A 118 16.38 9.57 3.01
N ARG A 119 15.24 9.73 2.31
CA ARG A 119 14.56 11.03 2.20
C ARG A 119 14.14 11.56 3.57
N THR A 120 13.58 10.72 4.43
CA THR A 120 13.17 11.12 5.80
C THR A 120 14.38 11.49 6.65
N LEU A 121 15.42 10.64 6.68
CA LEU A 121 16.67 10.90 7.43
C LEU A 121 17.35 12.19 6.98
N ALA A 122 17.42 12.45 5.68
CA ALA A 122 17.97 13.69 5.16
C ALA A 122 17.19 14.93 5.66
N ARG A 123 15.87 14.83 5.85
CA ARG A 123 15.05 15.91 6.42
C ARG A 123 15.26 16.06 7.92
N MET A 124 15.38 14.94 8.64
CA MET A 124 15.71 14.93 10.08
C MET A 124 17.05 15.61 10.34
N TRP A 125 18.09 15.26 9.58
CA TRP A 125 19.43 15.87 9.72
C TRP A 125 19.45 17.37 9.44
N ARG A 126 18.56 17.86 8.57
CA ARG A 126 18.37 19.28 8.30
C ARG A 126 17.48 19.98 9.33
N GLY A 127 16.85 19.26 10.24
CA GLY A 127 15.89 19.80 11.22
C GLY A 127 14.55 20.25 10.60
N VAL A 128 14.22 19.79 9.38
CA VAL A 128 13.01 20.18 8.62
C VAL A 128 12.02 19.02 8.45
N GLU A 129 12.06 18.05 9.36
CA GLU A 129 11.08 16.96 9.36
C GLU A 129 9.68 17.49 9.70
N GLY A 130 8.69 17.13 8.88
CA GLY A 130 7.30 17.55 9.09
C GLY A 130 6.99 19.00 8.69
N THR A 131 7.91 19.71 8.05
CA THR A 131 7.65 21.07 7.52
C THR A 131 7.62 21.09 5.99
N HIS A 132 7.19 22.19 5.36
CA HIS A 132 7.30 22.38 3.91
C HIS A 132 8.67 22.93 3.48
N GLN A 133 9.61 23.12 4.42
CA GLN A 133 10.94 23.66 4.12
C GLN A 133 11.80 22.58 3.46
N LEU A 134 12.54 22.99 2.42
CA LEU A 134 13.42 22.12 1.64
C LEU A 134 14.64 21.68 2.44
#